data_AF-A0A7S0H8X1-F1
#
_entry.id   AF-A0A7S0H8X1-F1
#
_cell.length_a   1.000
_cell.length_b   1.000
_cell.length_c   1.000
_cell.angle_alpha   90.00
_cell.angle_beta   90.00
_cell.angle_gamma   90.00
#
_symmetry.space_group_name_H-M   'P 1'
#
loop_
_entity.id
_entity.type
_entity.pdbx_description
1 polymer ?
#
loop_
_entity_poly.entity_id
_entity_poly.type
_entity_poly.pdbx_seq_one_letter_code
_entity_poly.pdbx_strand_id
1 'polypeptide(L)'
;MTEMEDLQSVIDACSVKISGGDYTGALREAIEKPISTKDQKVKEAAAKNICACMSGVGNPAKFLVDASDDECDTLMKYCYKGMDIYRNINKGKACAKFLKWHEELVKKCGHGVIMRAMVDKKC
;
A
#
# COMPACT_ATOMS: atom_id res chain seq x y z
N MET A 1 -19.76 17.01 1.96
CA MET A 1 -19.38 15.59 1.76
C MET A 1 -17.88 15.60 1.69
N THR A 2 -17.27 15.36 2.83
CA THR A 2 -15.89 15.71 3.14
C THR A 2 -14.96 14.60 2.71
N GLU A 3 -13.79 14.91 2.13
CA GLU A 3 -12.78 13.93 1.66
C GLU A 3 -12.37 12.90 2.73
N MET A 4 -12.56 13.27 4.01
CA MET A 4 -12.33 12.41 5.17
C MET A 4 -13.45 11.37 5.38
N GLU A 5 -14.69 11.65 5.01
CA GLU A 5 -15.81 10.70 5.07
C GLU A 5 -15.63 9.61 4.00
N ASP A 6 -15.20 9.98 2.79
CA ASP A 6 -14.89 9.03 1.72
C ASP A 6 -13.72 8.10 2.12
N LEU A 7 -12.68 8.67 2.75
CA LEU A 7 -11.58 7.87 3.27
C LEU A 7 -12.04 6.92 4.38
N GLN A 8 -12.86 7.40 5.30
CA GLN A 8 -13.36 6.58 6.40
C GLN A 8 -14.19 5.41 5.87
N SER A 9 -15.01 5.63 4.85
CA SER A 9 -15.76 4.57 4.18
C SER A 9 -14.85 3.49 3.57
N VAL A 10 -13.74 3.88 2.93
CA VAL A 10 -12.75 2.94 2.39
C VAL A 10 -12.03 2.19 3.52
N ILE A 11 -11.68 2.86 4.62
CA ILE A 11 -11.05 2.24 5.79
C ILE A 11 -11.98 1.20 6.42
N ASP A 12 -13.27 1.53 6.55
CA ASP A 12 -14.27 0.63 7.13
C ASP A 12 -14.48 -0.60 6.24
N ALA A 13 -14.58 -0.41 4.91
CA ALA A 13 -14.65 -1.51 3.95
C ALA A 13 -13.41 -2.43 4.00
N CYS A 14 -12.22 -1.84 4.09
CA CYS A 14 -10.97 -2.59 4.26
C CYS A 14 -10.96 -3.38 5.58
N SER A 15 -11.43 -2.78 6.67
CA SER A 15 -11.46 -3.39 8.01
C SER A 15 -12.39 -4.61 8.06
N VAL A 16 -13.53 -4.55 7.37
CA VAL A 16 -14.45 -5.68 7.23
C VAL A 16 -13.77 -6.84 6.48
N LYS A 17 -13.10 -6.56 5.36
CA LYS A 17 -12.40 -7.59 4.56
C LYS A 17 -11.21 -8.21 5.31
N ILE A 18 -10.45 -7.38 6.04
CA ILE A 18 -9.36 -7.83 6.90
C ILE A 18 -9.88 -8.79 7.99
N SER A 19 -11.01 -8.45 8.61
CA SER A 19 -11.64 -9.31 9.63
C SER A 19 -12.13 -10.65 9.04
N GLY A 20 -12.53 -10.65 7.77
CA GLY A 20 -12.86 -11.85 7.01
C GLY A 20 -11.64 -12.65 6.51
N GLY A 21 -10.41 -12.18 6.76
CA GLY A 21 -9.17 -12.80 6.31
C GLY A 21 -8.78 -12.49 4.85
N ASP A 22 -9.53 -11.65 4.15
CA ASP A 22 -9.25 -11.24 2.77
C ASP A 22 -8.42 -9.95 2.71
N TYR A 23 -7.13 -10.08 3.02
CA TYR A 23 -6.17 -8.99 2.92
C TYR A 23 -5.90 -8.56 1.47
N THR A 24 -6.06 -9.46 0.51
CA THR A 24 -5.80 -9.22 -0.92
C THR A 24 -6.89 -8.32 -1.51
N GLY A 25 -8.15 -8.64 -1.23
CA GLY A 25 -9.29 -7.82 -1.65
C GLY A 25 -9.36 -6.47 -0.96
N ALA A 26 -8.94 -6.39 0.31
CA ALA A 26 -8.80 -5.12 1.02
C ALA A 26 -7.73 -4.22 0.38
N LEU A 27 -6.58 -4.80 0.01
CA LEU A 27 -5.49 -4.06 -0.61
C LEU A 27 -5.87 -3.51 -2.00
N ARG A 28 -6.55 -4.31 -2.84
CA ARG A 28 -7.02 -3.84 -4.16
C ARG A 28 -7.98 -2.67 -4.03
N GLU A 29 -8.96 -2.76 -3.13
CA GLU A 29 -9.92 -1.68 -2.92
C GLU A 29 -9.26 -0.39 -2.41
N ALA A 30 -8.25 -0.52 -1.54
CA ALA A 30 -7.50 0.62 -1.03
C ALA A 30 -6.64 1.31 -2.11
N ILE A 31 -6.20 0.59 -3.14
CA ILE A 31 -5.38 1.12 -4.24
C ILE A 31 -6.24 1.65 -5.39
N GLU A 32 -7.38 1.02 -5.66
CA GLU A 32 -8.29 1.37 -6.78
C GLU A 32 -9.00 2.72 -6.56
N LYS A 33 -9.21 3.12 -5.30
CA LYS A 33 -9.82 4.41 -4.93
C LYS A 33 -8.79 5.34 -4.26
N PRO A 34 -7.75 5.81 -4.96
CA PRO A 34 -6.77 6.70 -4.38
C PRO A 34 -7.39 8.09 -4.18
N ILE A 35 -7.45 8.54 -2.92
CA ILE A 35 -8.00 9.84 -2.56
C ILE A 35 -6.95 10.91 -2.84
N SER A 36 -7.08 11.56 -4.00
CA SER A 36 -6.25 12.70 -4.40
C SER A 36 -6.70 13.96 -3.67
N THR A 37 -6.34 14.07 -2.40
CA THR A 37 -6.58 15.26 -1.55
C THR A 37 -5.34 16.13 -1.43
N LYS A 38 -5.50 17.39 -1.03
CA LYS A 38 -4.40 18.27 -0.60
C LYS A 38 -4.14 18.19 0.91
N ASP A 39 -5.05 17.60 1.67
CA ASP A 39 -4.94 17.47 3.12
C ASP A 39 -3.93 16.37 3.48
N GLN A 40 -2.85 16.78 4.15
CA GLN A 40 -1.79 15.88 4.57
C GLN A 40 -2.29 14.80 5.55
N LYS A 41 -3.29 15.09 6.39
CA LYS A 41 -3.83 14.11 7.36
C LYS A 41 -4.56 12.98 6.65
N VAL A 42 -5.32 13.29 5.61
CA VAL A 42 -6.08 12.31 4.82
C VAL A 42 -5.11 11.42 4.03
N LYS A 43 -4.04 12.00 3.44
CA LYS A 43 -2.98 11.22 2.79
C LYS A 43 -2.27 10.27 3.74
N GLU A 44 -1.92 10.74 4.93
CA GLU A 44 -1.24 9.91 5.93
C GLU A 44 -2.14 8.77 6.44
N ALA A 45 -3.44 9.03 6.64
CA ALA A 45 -4.40 8.01 7.04
C ALA A 45 -4.61 6.96 5.93
N ALA A 46 -4.76 7.38 4.67
CA ALA A 46 -4.85 6.48 3.53
C ALA A 46 -3.59 5.61 3.38
N ALA A 47 -2.41 6.23 3.48
CA ALA A 47 -1.14 5.52 3.41
C ALA A 47 -1.00 4.48 4.53
N LYS A 48 -1.40 4.81 5.76
CA LYS A 48 -1.42 3.86 6.89
C LYS A 48 -2.34 2.68 6.62
N ASN A 49 -3.53 2.93 6.08
CA ASN A 49 -4.48 1.87 5.73
C ASN A 49 -3.89 0.91 4.67
N ILE A 50 -3.37 1.45 3.57
CA ILE A 50 -2.74 0.65 2.50
C ILE A 50 -1.56 -0.16 3.05
N CYS A 51 -0.69 0.46 3.82
CA CYS A 51 0.48 -0.22 4.40
C CYS A 51 0.07 -1.32 5.40
N ALA A 52 -1.03 -1.13 6.13
CA ALA A 52 -1.58 -2.17 7.01
C ALA A 52 -2.11 -3.36 6.20
N CYS A 53 -2.86 -3.11 5.12
CA CYS A 53 -3.32 -4.14 4.19
C CYS A 53 -2.13 -4.91 3.58
N MET A 54 -1.11 -4.20 3.08
CA MET A 54 0.12 -4.81 2.53
C MET A 54 0.85 -5.69 3.55
N SER A 55 0.96 -5.25 4.81
CA SER A 55 1.60 -6.01 5.88
C SER A 55 0.82 -7.28 6.26
N GLY A 56 -0.50 -7.31 6.02
CA GLY A 56 -1.35 -8.47 6.26
C GLY A 56 -1.26 -9.54 5.17
N VAL A 57 -0.90 -9.17 3.94
CA VAL A 57 -0.72 -10.12 2.83
C VAL A 57 0.52 -10.99 3.07
N GLY A 58 0.33 -12.29 3.27
CA GLY A 58 1.42 -13.23 3.55
C GLY A 58 2.30 -13.57 2.34
N ASN A 59 1.72 -13.58 1.13
CA ASN A 59 2.42 -13.91 -0.12
C ASN A 59 2.23 -12.81 -1.19
N PRO A 60 3.14 -11.82 -1.25
CA PRO A 60 3.14 -10.77 -2.26
C PRO A 60 3.14 -11.28 -3.69
N ALA A 61 3.91 -12.35 -3.98
CA ALA A 61 4.05 -12.89 -5.33
C ALA A 61 2.68 -13.29 -5.93
N LYS A 62 1.80 -13.89 -5.12
CA LYS A 62 0.47 -14.30 -5.55
C LYS A 62 -0.44 -13.10 -5.86
N PHE A 63 -0.34 -12.03 -5.07
CA PHE A 63 -1.06 -10.79 -5.35
C PHE A 63 -0.58 -10.18 -6.67
N LEU A 64 0.74 -10.16 -6.87
CA LEU A 64 1.38 -9.50 -7.99
C LEU A 64 1.15 -10.20 -9.32
N VAL A 65 0.74 -11.48 -9.39
CA VAL A 65 0.46 -12.16 -10.67
C VAL A 65 -0.51 -11.35 -11.52
N ASP A 66 -1.63 -10.92 -10.93
CA ASP A 66 -2.70 -10.20 -11.63
C ASP A 66 -2.57 -8.67 -11.52
N ALA A 67 -1.51 -8.17 -10.88
CA ALA A 67 -1.32 -6.73 -10.73
C ALA A 67 -0.87 -6.08 -12.05
N SER A 68 -1.46 -4.94 -12.38
CA SER A 68 -1.03 -4.06 -13.46
C SER A 68 0.29 -3.35 -13.13
N ASP A 69 0.94 -2.79 -14.16
CA ASP A 69 2.18 -2.02 -13.96
C ASP A 69 1.95 -0.77 -13.09
N ASP A 70 0.79 -0.11 -13.23
CA ASP A 70 0.41 1.05 -12.41
C ASP A 70 0.18 0.68 -10.93
N GLU A 71 -0.43 -0.49 -10.67
CA GLU A 71 -0.54 -1.03 -9.32
C GLU A 71 0.84 -1.37 -8.74
N CYS A 72 1.74 -1.95 -9.54
CA CYS A 72 3.09 -2.27 -9.10
C CYS A 72 3.89 -1.01 -8.73
N ASP A 73 3.80 0.03 -9.56
CA ASP A 73 4.43 1.33 -9.28
C ASP A 73 3.85 1.97 -8.00
N THR A 74 2.54 1.87 -7.80
CA THR A 74 1.86 2.38 -6.61
C THR A 74 2.26 1.60 -5.36
N LEU A 75 2.30 0.27 -5.42
CA LEU A 75 2.75 -0.59 -4.33
C LEU A 75 4.21 -0.32 -3.96
N MET A 76 5.08 -0.05 -4.92
CA MET A 76 6.48 0.28 -4.65
C MET A 76 6.61 1.60 -3.86
N LYS A 77 5.80 2.62 -4.17
CA LYS A 77 5.76 3.86 -3.36
C LYS A 77 5.32 3.58 -1.93
N TYR A 78 4.28 2.77 -1.75
CA TYR A 78 3.81 2.40 -0.42
C TYR A 78 4.75 1.45 0.33
N CYS A 79 5.66 0.74 -0.35
CA CYS A 79 6.75 0.04 0.33
C CYS A 79 7.67 1.04 1.05
N TYR A 80 8.13 2.09 0.35
CA TYR A 80 8.99 3.12 0.97
C TYR A 80 8.23 3.94 2.02
N LYS A 81 6.97 4.30 1.74
CA LYS A 81 6.15 5.02 2.71
C LYS A 81 5.86 4.17 3.95
N GLY A 82 5.63 2.87 3.77
CA GLY A 82 5.47 1.92 4.87
C GLY A 82 6.74 1.80 5.71
N MET A 83 7.93 1.73 5.09
CA MET A 83 9.18 1.72 5.83
C MET A 83 9.40 3.00 6.64
N ASP A 84 8.99 4.16 6.13
CA ASP A 84 9.01 5.44 6.85
C ASP A 84 8.02 5.46 8.03
N ILE A 85 6.75 5.09 7.78
CA ILE A 85 5.68 5.04 8.81
C ILE A 85 6.04 4.06 9.94
N TYR A 86 6.53 2.87 9.59
CA TYR A 86 6.80 1.79 10.54
C TYR A 86 8.26 1.77 11.02
N ARG A 87 9.06 2.78 10.68
CA ARG A 87 10.49 2.87 11.03
C ARG A 87 10.78 2.58 12.50
N ASN A 88 9.94 3.12 13.39
CA ASN A 88 10.10 3.00 14.85
C ASN A 88 9.19 1.93 15.47
N ILE A 89 8.38 1.25 14.66
CA ILE A 89 7.38 0.28 15.14
C ILE A 89 7.97 -1.14 15.04
N ASN A 90 7.76 -1.95 16.09
CA ASN A 90 8.14 -3.37 16.15
C ASN A 90 9.64 -3.65 15.88
N LYS A 91 10.54 -2.74 16.28
CA LYS A 91 12.01 -2.88 16.15
C LYS A 91 12.47 -3.32 14.74
N GLY A 92 11.83 -2.78 13.69
CA GLY A 92 12.20 -3.08 12.30
C GLY A 92 11.61 -4.37 11.71
N LYS A 93 10.84 -5.17 12.47
CA LYS A 93 10.15 -6.36 11.92
C LYS A 93 9.13 -6.02 10.83
N ALA A 94 8.52 -4.83 10.89
CA ALA A 94 7.61 -4.35 9.85
C ALA A 94 8.36 -4.08 8.53
N CYS A 95 9.59 -3.55 8.59
CA CYS A 95 10.43 -3.33 7.40
C CYS A 95 10.72 -4.62 6.64
N ALA A 96 10.91 -5.76 7.33
CA ALA A 96 11.14 -7.05 6.66
C ALA A 96 10.01 -7.46 5.72
N LYS A 97 8.75 -7.17 6.08
CA LYS A 97 7.59 -7.45 5.20
C LYS A 97 7.59 -6.57 3.96
N PHE A 98 7.87 -5.28 4.11
CA PHE A 98 7.96 -4.35 2.97
C PHE A 98 9.17 -4.65 2.08
N LEU A 99 10.28 -5.16 2.64
CA LEU A 99 11.43 -5.64 1.86
C LEU A 99 11.08 -6.88 1.04
N LYS A 100 10.27 -7.81 1.58
CA LYS A 100 9.75 -8.94 0.82
C LYS A 100 8.85 -8.47 -0.33
N TRP A 101 7.98 -7.49 -0.10
CA TRP A 101 7.19 -6.87 -1.17
C TRP A 101 8.08 -6.21 -2.23
N HIS A 102 9.10 -5.47 -1.82
CA HIS A 102 10.06 -4.85 -2.72
C HIS A 102 10.77 -5.89 -3.61
N GLU A 103 11.25 -6.99 -3.02
CA GLU A 103 11.90 -8.08 -3.77
C GLU A 103 10.97 -8.65 -4.85
N GLU A 104 9.72 -8.97 -4.50
CA GLU A 104 8.76 -9.55 -5.45
C GLU A 104 8.34 -8.56 -6.54
N LEU A 105 8.22 -7.26 -6.22
CA LEU A 105 7.96 -6.21 -7.20
C LEU A 105 9.11 -6.07 -8.21
N VAL A 106 10.36 -6.13 -7.73
CA VAL A 106 11.55 -6.07 -8.61
C VAL A 106 11.65 -7.33 -9.47
N LYS A 107 11.30 -8.51 -8.94
CA LYS A 107 11.24 -9.75 -9.73
C LYS A 107 10.23 -9.67 -10.87
N LYS A 108 9.06 -9.06 -10.65
CA LYS A 108 8.01 -8.91 -11.68
C LYS A 108 8.33 -7.82 -12.70
N CYS A 109 8.62 -6.61 -12.23
CA CYS A 109 8.68 -5.40 -13.08
C CYS A 109 10.10 -4.95 -13.41
N GLY A 110 11.13 -5.64 -12.89
CA GLY A 110 12.52 -5.21 -12.95
C GLY A 110 12.79 -3.96 -12.09
N HIS A 111 13.98 -3.39 -12.25
CA HIS A 111 14.40 -2.21 -11.46
C HIS A 111 13.69 -0.91 -11.87
N GLY A 112 12.97 -0.89 -13.00
CA GLY A 112 12.24 0.28 -13.49
C GLY A 112 11.14 0.76 -12.53
N VAL A 113 10.51 -0.15 -11.80
CA VAL A 113 9.47 0.15 -10.80
C VAL A 113 10.01 1.05 -9.67
N ILE A 114 11.28 0.89 -9.29
CA ILE A 114 11.94 1.72 -8.27
C ILE A 114 12.12 3.14 -8.82
N MET A 115 12.63 3.27 -10.04
CA MET A 115 12.88 4.58 -10.65
C MET A 115 11.58 5.36 -10.82
N ARG A 116 10.51 4.72 -11.30
CA ARG A 116 9.19 5.35 -11.43
C ARG A 116 8.61 5.78 -10.08
N ALA A 117 8.75 4.94 -9.05
CA ALA A 117 8.32 5.29 -7.70
C ALA A 117 9.11 6.47 -7.11
N MET A 118 10.41 6.60 -7.41
CA MET A 118 11.26 7.69 -6.91
C MET A 118 11.04 9.02 -7.65
N VAL A 119 10.65 8.97 -8.93
CA VAL A 119 10.40 10.17 -9.73
C VAL A 119 8.98 10.72 -9.52
N ASP A 120 8.03 9.88 -9.14
CA ASP A 120 6.67 10.35 -8.94
C ASP A 120 6.54 11.26 -7.71
N LYS A 121 6.09 12.49 -7.97
CA LYS A 121 5.85 13.51 -6.95
C LYS A 121 4.38 13.57 -6.50
N LYS A 122 3.50 12.80 -7.14
CA LYS A 122 2.10 12.67 -6.73
C LYS A 122 2.01 11.72 -5.54
N CYS A 123 2.19 12.29 -4.35
CA CYS A 123 1.71 11.75 -3.09
C CYS A 123 0.94 12.85 -2.36
#